data_AF-T0BHX0-F1
#
_entry.id   AF-T0BHX0-F1
#
_cell.length_a   1.000
_cell.length_b   1.000
_cell.length_c   1.000
_cell.angle_alpha   90.00
_cell.angle_beta   90.00
_cell.angle_gamma   90.00
#
_symmetry.space_group_name_H-M   'P 1'
#
loop_
_entity.id
_entity.type
_entity.pdbx_description
1 polymer ?
#
loop_
_entity_poly.entity_id
_entity_poly.type
_entity_poly.pdbx_seq_one_letter_code
_entity_poly.pdbx_strand_id
1 'polypeptide(L)'
;MLVRFGFVAMAMGLQNASPSKTMTMATFQKTADEQAALNRILRIAEGNLANTLRILKYAFYEGIRIYRFSSKLIPLYGHEVTKSIDFMDELRPQLQEIGKYVTDKGFRVSFHPDHFTVLNSPKEDVFINAVDVLERHVHLLETMGLSTTAKLNIHVGGAYGDKTSAIERLYHHWNRVPNQVKQHILFENDDKTYTARDTLKICQHLGVPMTLDVHHHYCNNDGQTDLSPMLEDIFATWKDTQLVPKVHMSSPKSARDFRAHADFVNVDELCHFLDLVRPLDTDLDMMIEAKQKDLAVRKLLQDLSHVDGVTVLDGGSIRYHS
;
A
#
# COMPACT_ATOMS: atom_id res chain seq x y z
N MET A 1 10.29 -19.40 -9.72
CA MET A 1 9.96 -18.10 -9.07
C MET A 1 9.13 -18.33 -7.80
N LEU A 2 9.54 -17.79 -6.65
CA LEU A 2 8.69 -17.69 -5.45
C LEU A 2 7.76 -16.47 -5.59
N VAL A 3 6.47 -16.67 -5.34
CA VAL A 3 5.49 -15.59 -5.30
C VAL A 3 4.82 -15.58 -3.93
N ARG A 4 4.83 -14.43 -3.26
CA ARG A 4 4.18 -14.23 -1.95
C ARG A 4 3.02 -13.26 -2.10
N PHE A 5 1.95 -13.51 -1.35
CA PHE A 5 0.72 -12.72 -1.39
C PHE A 5 0.49 -11.98 -0.08
N GLY A 6 -0.13 -10.81 -0.18
CA GLY A 6 -0.54 -10.00 0.96
C GLY A 6 -1.93 -9.43 0.81
N PHE A 7 -2.46 -8.85 1.88
CA PHE A 7 -3.76 -8.18 1.88
C PHE A 7 -3.72 -6.83 2.60
N VAL A 8 -4.83 -6.11 2.45
CA VAL A 8 -4.97 -4.72 2.86
C VAL A 8 -5.80 -4.55 4.11
N ALA A 9 -5.20 -3.95 5.14
CA ALA A 9 -5.82 -3.35 6.32
C ALA A 9 -6.69 -4.27 7.19
N MET A 10 -7.82 -4.77 6.70
CA MET A 10 -8.73 -5.60 7.50
C MET A 10 -8.53 -7.08 7.15
N ALA A 11 -8.70 -7.94 8.15
CA ALA A 11 -8.88 -9.38 7.93
C ALA A 11 -10.37 -9.72 8.11
N MET A 12 -11.02 -10.13 7.03
CA MET A 12 -12.41 -10.60 6.99
C MET A 12 -12.59 -11.93 7.74
N GLY A 13 -11.53 -12.72 7.91
CA GLY A 13 -11.52 -13.90 8.78
C GLY A 13 -11.65 -13.59 10.28
N LEU A 14 -11.46 -12.33 10.71
CA LEU A 14 -11.55 -11.93 12.11
C LEU A 14 -12.81 -11.12 12.42
N GLN A 15 -13.48 -11.49 13.51
CA GLN A 15 -14.60 -10.72 14.04
C GLN A 15 -14.11 -9.57 14.94
N ASN A 16 -14.78 -8.41 14.83
CA ASN A 16 -14.54 -7.23 15.66
C ASN A 16 -13.07 -6.76 15.70
N ALA A 17 -12.37 -6.91 14.58
CA ALA A 17 -10.94 -6.63 14.47
C ALA A 17 -10.59 -5.48 13.50
N SER A 18 -11.51 -4.54 13.25
CA SER A 18 -11.20 -3.40 12.36
C SER A 18 -10.07 -2.53 12.96
N PRO A 19 -8.99 -2.24 12.20
CA PRO A 19 -7.93 -1.32 12.58
C PRO A 19 -8.17 0.09 12.00
N SER A 20 -9.41 0.41 11.63
CA SER A 20 -9.76 1.64 10.90
C SER A 20 -10.99 2.34 11.48
N LYS A 21 -11.30 2.06 12.75
CA LYS A 21 -12.35 2.80 13.46
C LYS A 21 -11.94 4.27 13.51
N THR A 22 -12.91 5.16 13.36
CA THR A 22 -12.64 6.59 13.23
C THR A 22 -13.59 7.43 14.07
N MET A 23 -13.19 8.67 14.32
CA MET A 23 -14.04 9.76 14.76
C MET A 23 -13.96 10.85 13.71
N THR A 24 -15.12 11.28 13.20
CA THR A 24 -15.18 12.39 12.25
C THR A 24 -15.07 13.73 12.98
N MET A 25 -14.66 14.77 12.27
CA MET A 25 -14.69 16.15 12.78
C MET A 25 -16.08 16.57 13.27
N ALA A 26 -17.13 16.19 12.56
CA ALA A 26 -18.50 16.47 12.98
C ALA A 26 -18.87 15.75 14.30
N THR A 27 -18.33 14.56 14.56
CA THR A 27 -18.52 13.86 15.84
C THR A 27 -17.74 14.54 16.96
N PHE A 28 -16.50 14.96 16.67
CA PHE A 28 -15.67 15.68 17.63
C PHE A 28 -16.37 16.97 18.09
N GLN A 29 -16.80 17.81 17.16
CA GLN A 29 -17.46 19.10 17.42
C GLN A 29 -18.80 18.97 18.19
N LYS A 30 -19.49 17.83 18.08
CA LYS A 30 -20.72 17.56 18.84
C LYS A 30 -20.46 17.17 20.30
N THR A 31 -19.23 16.84 20.66
CA THR A 31 -18.87 16.49 22.03
C THR A 31 -18.60 17.78 22.80
N ALA A 32 -19.40 18.06 23.82
CA ALA A 32 -19.32 19.33 24.56
C ALA A 32 -18.00 19.48 25.33
N ASP A 33 -17.42 18.37 25.78
CA ASP A 33 -16.13 18.32 26.45
C ASP A 33 -15.04 17.88 25.46
N GLU A 34 -14.19 18.83 25.09
CA GLU A 34 -13.07 18.62 24.17
C GLU A 34 -12.09 17.57 24.70
N GLN A 35 -11.77 17.58 25.99
CA GLN A 35 -10.86 16.61 26.58
C GLN A 35 -11.45 15.19 26.52
N ALA A 36 -12.76 15.07 26.74
CA ALA A 36 -13.46 13.79 26.57
C ALA A 36 -13.41 13.32 25.10
N ALA A 37 -13.51 14.22 24.13
CA ALA A 37 -13.38 13.91 22.71
C ALA A 37 -11.96 13.43 22.35
N LEU A 38 -10.94 14.13 22.83
CA LEU A 38 -9.52 13.78 22.69
C LEU A 38 -9.20 12.41 23.29
N ASN A 39 -9.64 12.16 24.53
CA ASN A 39 -9.51 10.87 25.19
C ASN A 39 -10.20 9.75 24.41
N ARG A 40 -11.33 10.05 23.75
CA ARG A 40 -12.03 9.07 22.90
C ARG A 40 -11.26 8.79 21.60
N ILE A 41 -10.58 9.78 21.01
CA ILE A 41 -9.69 9.56 19.85
C ILE A 41 -8.55 8.60 20.25
N LEU A 42 -7.89 8.85 21.38
CA LEU A 42 -6.82 7.99 21.89
C LEU A 42 -7.31 6.55 22.08
N ARG A 43 -8.45 6.34 22.77
CA ARG A 43 -9.03 4.99 22.95
C ARG A 43 -9.36 4.29 21.63
N ILE A 44 -9.81 5.04 20.61
CA ILE A 44 -10.05 4.48 19.28
C ILE A 44 -8.72 4.05 18.64
N ALA A 45 -7.69 4.89 18.74
CA ALA A 45 -6.35 4.60 18.21
C ALA A 45 -5.73 3.36 18.90
N GLU A 46 -5.79 3.27 20.23
CA GLU A 46 -5.36 2.09 20.99
C GLU A 46 -6.08 0.82 20.51
N GLY A 47 -7.41 0.90 20.34
CA GLY A 47 -8.21 -0.21 19.82
C GLY A 47 -7.82 -0.61 18.39
N ASN A 48 -7.50 0.37 17.52
CA ASN A 48 -7.05 0.10 16.16
C ASN A 48 -5.66 -0.56 16.15
N LEU A 49 -4.73 -0.13 17.00
CA LEU A 49 -3.40 -0.73 17.13
C LEU A 49 -3.48 -2.15 17.70
N ALA A 50 -4.27 -2.37 18.75
CA ALA A 50 -4.51 -3.70 19.29
C ALA A 50 -5.11 -4.65 18.25
N ASN A 51 -6.06 -4.17 17.45
CA ASN A 51 -6.62 -4.93 16.34
C ASN A 51 -5.62 -5.18 15.21
N THR A 52 -4.74 -4.23 14.91
CA THR A 52 -3.64 -4.41 13.95
C THR A 52 -2.72 -5.55 14.37
N LEU A 53 -2.33 -5.60 15.65
CA LEU A 53 -1.52 -6.70 16.16
C LEU A 53 -2.26 -8.05 16.10
N ARG A 54 -3.57 -8.08 16.40
CA ARG A 54 -4.40 -9.29 16.22
C ARG A 54 -4.43 -9.75 14.77
N ILE A 55 -4.55 -8.82 13.82
CA ILE A 55 -4.52 -9.10 12.38
C ILE A 55 -3.16 -9.66 11.96
N LEU A 56 -2.04 -9.08 12.42
CA LEU A 56 -0.71 -9.59 12.11
C LEU A 56 -0.49 -11.00 12.67
N LYS A 57 -0.94 -11.25 13.91
CA LYS A 57 -0.88 -12.59 14.52
C LYS A 57 -1.69 -13.62 13.74
N TYR A 58 -2.89 -13.23 13.30
CA TYR A 58 -3.74 -14.05 12.43
C TYR A 58 -3.10 -14.30 11.06
N ALA A 59 -2.63 -13.26 10.39
CA ALA A 59 -1.98 -13.37 9.08
C ALA A 59 -0.76 -14.30 9.14
N PHE A 60 0.07 -14.19 10.19
CA PHE A 60 1.21 -15.08 10.38
C PHE A 60 0.78 -16.54 10.55
N TYR A 61 -0.29 -16.81 11.31
CA TYR A 61 -0.85 -18.16 11.48
C TYR A 61 -1.37 -18.72 10.14
N GLU A 62 -1.99 -17.88 9.32
CA GLU A 62 -2.43 -18.24 7.96
C GLU A 62 -1.26 -18.28 6.95
N GLY A 63 -0.01 -18.07 7.35
CA GLY A 63 1.15 -18.09 6.44
C GLY A 63 1.35 -16.81 5.62
N ILE A 64 0.53 -15.77 5.83
CA ILE A 64 0.61 -14.50 5.10
C ILE A 64 1.57 -13.54 5.79
N ARG A 65 2.60 -13.09 5.07
CA ARG A 65 3.66 -12.19 5.62
C ARG A 65 3.80 -10.85 4.90
N ILE A 66 2.88 -10.53 3.98
CA ILE A 66 2.81 -9.21 3.34
C ILE A 66 1.54 -8.53 3.82
N TYR A 67 1.68 -7.33 4.37
CA TYR A 67 0.53 -6.62 4.94
C TYR A 67 0.60 -5.12 4.67
N ARG A 68 -0.52 -4.54 4.25
CA ARG A 68 -0.67 -3.09 4.19
C ARG A 68 -1.44 -2.59 5.41
N PHE A 69 -0.83 -1.72 6.20
CA PHE A 69 -1.50 -1.03 7.30
C PHE A 69 -2.62 -0.12 6.79
N SER A 70 -3.60 0.15 7.65
CA SER A 70 -4.59 1.19 7.38
C SER A 70 -4.01 2.58 7.63
N SER A 71 -4.22 3.55 6.74
CA SER A 71 -3.87 4.95 7.01
C SER A 71 -4.79 5.61 8.05
N LYS A 72 -5.77 4.88 8.60
CA LYS A 72 -6.74 5.33 9.61
C LYS A 72 -6.47 4.77 11.01
N LEU A 73 -5.24 4.34 11.30
CA LEU A 73 -4.88 3.83 12.64
C LEU A 73 -5.22 4.83 13.73
N ILE A 74 -4.89 6.10 13.51
CA ILE A 74 -5.13 7.19 14.46
C ILE A 74 -6.15 8.17 13.84
N PRO A 75 -7.37 8.29 14.39
CA PRO A 75 -8.35 9.23 13.88
C PRO A 75 -7.87 10.68 14.02
N LEU A 76 -8.08 11.49 12.98
CA LEU A 76 -7.76 12.93 12.97
C LEU A 76 -6.28 13.23 13.27
N TYR A 77 -5.38 12.29 13.03
CA TYR A 77 -3.95 12.52 13.20
C TYR A 77 -3.46 13.58 12.20
N GLY A 78 -2.87 14.66 12.72
CA GLY A 78 -2.46 15.82 11.93
C GLY A 78 -3.51 16.92 11.76
N HIS A 79 -4.73 16.71 12.27
CA HIS A 79 -5.74 17.76 12.28
C HIS A 79 -5.52 18.75 13.42
N GLU A 80 -5.87 20.04 13.23
CA GLU A 80 -5.69 21.12 14.22
C GLU A 80 -6.15 20.74 15.64
N VAL A 81 -7.33 20.13 15.73
CA VAL A 81 -7.95 19.76 17.02
C VAL A 81 -7.18 18.70 17.80
N THR A 82 -6.25 17.97 17.19
CA THR A 82 -5.45 16.95 17.88
C THR A 82 -4.00 17.38 18.12
N LYS A 83 -3.65 18.64 17.81
CA LYS A 83 -2.28 19.16 17.98
C LYS A 83 -1.75 19.12 19.41
N SER A 84 -2.63 19.09 20.40
CA SER A 84 -2.25 19.00 21.82
C SER A 84 -1.81 17.61 22.26
N ILE A 85 -2.03 16.58 21.43
CA ILE A 85 -1.70 15.18 21.74
C ILE A 85 -0.42 14.78 21.00
N ASP A 86 0.60 14.37 21.74
CA ASP A 86 1.71 13.62 21.16
C ASP A 86 1.32 12.13 21.05
N PHE A 87 0.71 11.77 19.92
CA PHE A 87 0.29 10.38 19.69
C PHE A 87 1.46 9.39 19.70
N MET A 88 2.66 9.79 19.33
CA MET A 88 3.79 8.87 19.28
C MET A 88 4.29 8.53 20.66
N ASP A 89 4.17 9.46 21.61
CA ASP A 89 4.47 9.19 23.01
C ASP A 89 3.35 8.36 23.67
N GLU A 90 2.10 8.81 23.55
CA GLU A 90 0.92 8.17 24.16
C GLU A 90 0.71 6.72 23.68
N LEU A 91 1.04 6.43 22.41
CA LEU A 91 0.85 5.10 21.80
C LEU A 91 2.16 4.33 21.59
N ARG A 92 3.29 4.85 22.13
CA ARG A 92 4.62 4.25 21.95
C ARG A 92 4.65 2.75 22.28
N PRO A 93 4.11 2.29 23.43
CA PRO A 93 4.19 0.87 23.79
C PRO A 93 3.52 -0.04 22.75
N GLN A 94 2.34 0.34 22.26
CA GLN A 94 1.56 -0.42 21.29
C GLN A 94 2.23 -0.40 19.91
N LEU A 95 2.78 0.74 19.50
CA LEU A 95 3.51 0.87 18.24
C LEU A 95 4.79 0.01 18.24
N GLN A 96 5.56 0.05 19.32
CA GLN A 96 6.76 -0.77 19.49
C GLN A 96 6.44 -2.27 19.54
N GLU A 97 5.32 -2.67 20.17
CA GLU A 97 4.88 -4.07 20.15
C GLU A 97 4.57 -4.54 18.73
N ILE A 98 3.88 -3.72 17.93
CA ILE A 98 3.59 -4.02 16.52
C ILE A 98 4.87 -4.14 15.72
N GLY A 99 5.78 -3.17 15.80
CA GLY A 99 7.00 -3.19 15.00
C GLY A 99 7.98 -4.29 15.40
N LYS A 100 8.05 -4.61 16.70
CA LYS A 100 8.75 -5.82 17.17
C LYS A 100 8.16 -7.07 16.54
N TYR A 101 6.83 -7.22 16.54
CA TYR A 101 6.18 -8.38 15.95
C TYR A 101 6.43 -8.49 14.43
N VAL A 102 6.33 -7.36 13.71
CA VAL A 102 6.62 -7.27 12.27
C VAL A 102 8.04 -7.74 11.97
N THR A 103 9.02 -7.26 12.75
CA THR A 103 10.44 -7.60 12.59
C THR A 103 10.71 -9.07 12.94
N ASP A 104 10.28 -9.51 14.12
CA ASP A 104 10.50 -10.88 14.61
C ASP A 104 9.88 -11.95 13.70
N LYS A 105 8.77 -11.63 13.02
CA LYS A 105 8.05 -12.56 12.13
C LYS A 105 8.35 -12.35 10.65
N GLY A 106 9.22 -11.40 10.30
CA GLY A 106 9.65 -11.15 8.94
C GLY A 106 8.53 -10.67 8.02
N PHE A 107 7.66 -9.78 8.49
CA PHE A 107 6.63 -9.18 7.67
C PHE A 107 7.21 -8.11 6.73
N ARG A 108 6.76 -8.12 5.48
CA ARG A 108 6.88 -6.96 4.58
C ARG A 108 5.66 -6.09 4.74
N VAL A 109 5.87 -4.85 5.18
CA VAL A 109 4.78 -3.92 5.48
C VAL A 109 4.81 -2.66 4.63
N SER A 110 3.64 -2.07 4.44
CA SER A 110 3.50 -0.78 3.73
C SER A 110 2.30 -0.01 4.24
N PHE A 111 2.29 1.30 3.97
CA PHE A 111 1.06 2.09 3.91
C PHE A 111 0.77 2.46 2.45
N HIS A 112 -0.48 2.82 2.21
CA HIS A 112 -0.87 3.57 1.03
C HIS A 112 -1.62 4.80 1.53
N PRO A 113 -0.92 5.93 1.74
CA PRO A 113 -1.56 7.21 2.03
C PRO A 113 -2.67 7.51 1.01
N ASP A 114 -3.62 8.36 1.40
CA ASP A 114 -4.81 8.59 0.59
C ASP A 114 -4.50 9.20 -0.80
N HIS A 115 -5.49 9.17 -1.68
CA HIS A 115 -5.37 9.74 -3.03
C HIS A 115 -5.26 11.27 -3.05
N PHE A 116 -5.39 11.94 -1.90
CA PHE A 116 -5.16 13.38 -1.76
C PHE A 116 -3.70 13.72 -1.43
N THR A 117 -2.89 12.70 -1.10
CA THR A 117 -1.44 12.82 -0.88
C THR A 117 -0.72 12.93 -2.22
N VAL A 118 -0.83 14.09 -2.87
CA VAL A 118 -0.32 14.34 -4.23
C VAL A 118 0.85 15.31 -4.23
N LEU A 119 2.03 14.82 -4.65
CA LEU A 119 3.26 15.62 -4.65
C LEU A 119 3.37 16.58 -5.85
N ASN A 120 2.57 16.39 -6.90
CA ASN A 120 2.67 17.16 -8.15
C ASN A 120 1.60 18.27 -8.31
N SER A 121 0.90 18.60 -7.22
CA SER A 121 -0.12 19.66 -7.20
C SER A 121 0.47 21.02 -7.59
N PRO A 122 -0.22 21.84 -8.40
CA PRO A 122 0.17 23.22 -8.66
C PRO A 122 -0.13 24.16 -7.48
N LYS A 123 -0.93 23.70 -6.52
CA LYS A 123 -1.24 24.45 -5.30
C LYS A 123 -0.25 24.09 -4.20
N GLU A 124 0.43 25.10 -3.69
CA GLU A 124 1.50 24.98 -2.70
C GLU A 124 1.04 24.40 -1.36
N ASP A 125 -0.14 24.83 -0.88
CA ASP A 125 -0.77 24.31 0.34
C ASP A 125 -1.07 22.80 0.26
N VAL A 126 -1.52 22.33 -0.91
CA VAL A 126 -1.76 20.91 -1.15
C VAL A 126 -0.45 20.11 -1.15
N PHE A 127 0.62 20.65 -1.76
CA PHE A 127 1.94 20.02 -1.73
C PHE A 127 2.48 19.92 -0.29
N ILE A 128 2.45 21.02 0.47
CA ILE A 128 2.90 21.06 1.87
C ILE A 128 2.12 20.04 2.70
N ASN A 129 0.79 20.00 2.56
CA ASN A 129 -0.04 19.02 3.26
C ASN A 129 0.29 17.58 2.86
N ALA A 130 0.59 17.30 1.58
CA ALA A 130 1.00 15.98 1.14
C ALA A 130 2.32 15.54 1.78
N VAL A 131 3.30 16.44 1.87
CA VAL A 131 4.58 16.17 2.57
C VAL A 131 4.34 15.89 4.06
N ASP A 132 3.53 16.71 4.72
CA ASP A 132 3.18 16.58 6.14
C ASP A 132 2.42 15.26 6.43
N VAL A 133 1.53 14.82 5.53
CA VAL A 133 0.91 13.48 5.60
C VAL A 133 1.96 12.37 5.51
N LEU A 134 2.92 12.48 4.60
CA LEU A 134 3.96 11.46 4.43
C LEU A 134 4.91 11.43 5.63
N GLU A 135 5.30 12.58 6.17
CA GLU A 135 6.12 12.68 7.39
C GLU A 135 5.44 12.01 8.58
N ARG A 136 4.14 12.22 8.77
CA ARG A 136 3.36 11.52 9.81
C ARG A 136 3.40 10.00 9.66
N HIS A 137 3.32 9.48 8.44
CA HIS A 137 3.42 8.04 8.20
C HIS A 137 4.83 7.50 8.47
N VAL A 138 5.87 8.27 8.13
CA VAL A 138 7.25 7.91 8.49
C VAL A 138 7.43 7.91 10.01
N HIS A 139 6.91 8.92 10.70
CA HIS A 139 7.02 9.01 12.16
C HIS A 139 6.30 7.84 12.88
N LEU A 140 5.18 7.37 12.33
CA LEU A 140 4.55 6.12 12.76
C LEU A 140 5.47 4.91 12.57
N LEU A 141 6.08 4.75 11.40
CA LEU A 141 7.00 3.65 11.10
C LEU A 141 8.24 3.68 12.00
N GLU A 142 8.82 4.87 12.21
CA GLU A 142 9.96 5.08 13.11
C GLU A 142 9.61 4.76 14.56
N THR A 143 8.43 5.16 15.03
CA THR A 143 7.97 4.86 16.40
C THR A 143 7.70 3.37 16.60
N MET A 144 7.27 2.66 15.55
CA MET A 144 7.24 1.19 15.53
C MET A 144 8.66 0.56 15.52
N GLY A 145 9.71 1.32 15.20
CA GLY A 145 11.07 0.81 15.04
C GLY A 145 11.30 0.10 13.71
N LEU A 146 10.53 0.44 12.67
CA LEU A 146 10.61 -0.17 11.35
C LEU A 146 11.58 0.63 10.45
N SER A 147 12.42 -0.11 9.71
CA SER A 147 13.40 0.48 8.80
C SER A 147 12.78 0.99 7.49
N THR A 148 13.61 1.52 6.59
CA THR A 148 13.23 1.98 5.24
C THR A 148 12.71 0.86 4.32
N THR A 149 12.72 -0.40 4.78
CA THR A 149 12.02 -1.52 4.10
C THR A 149 10.50 -1.43 4.21
N ALA A 150 9.96 -0.71 5.20
CA ALA A 150 8.55 -0.38 5.27
C ALA A 150 8.24 0.77 4.31
N LYS A 151 7.36 0.57 3.33
CA LYS A 151 7.19 1.54 2.22
C LYS A 151 5.87 2.32 2.29
N LEU A 152 5.88 3.53 1.73
CA LEU A 152 4.71 4.38 1.48
C LEU A 152 4.43 4.37 -0.02
N ASN A 153 3.40 3.67 -0.43
CA ASN A 153 2.98 3.61 -1.82
C ASN A 153 2.01 4.75 -2.13
N ILE A 154 2.29 5.56 -3.15
CA ILE A 154 1.40 6.64 -3.60
C ILE A 154 1.31 6.66 -5.12
N HIS A 155 0.21 7.19 -5.65
CA HIS A 155 0.15 7.50 -7.08
C HIS A 155 0.96 8.77 -7.40
N VAL A 156 1.27 8.97 -8.68
CA VAL A 156 1.99 10.16 -9.15
C VAL A 156 1.22 11.45 -8.87
N GLY A 157 -0.11 11.42 -9.01
CA GLY A 157 -1.01 12.53 -8.71
C GLY A 157 -1.88 12.92 -9.90
N GLY A 158 -2.08 14.22 -10.13
CA GLY A 158 -2.96 14.72 -11.20
C GLY A 158 -2.22 15.27 -12.41
N ALA A 159 -2.83 15.22 -13.60
CA ALA A 159 -2.27 15.88 -14.80
C ALA A 159 -2.51 17.40 -14.81
N TYR A 160 -3.54 17.90 -14.10
CA TYR A 160 -3.89 19.33 -14.02
C TYR A 160 -3.95 20.05 -15.38
N GLY A 161 -4.46 19.36 -16.40
CA GLY A 161 -4.61 19.88 -17.77
C GLY A 161 -3.39 19.65 -18.68
N ASP A 162 -2.18 19.45 -18.13
CA ASP A 162 -0.98 19.11 -18.89
C ASP A 162 -0.06 18.16 -18.11
N LYS A 163 0.00 16.92 -18.59
CA LYS A 163 0.79 15.85 -17.98
C LYS A 163 2.28 16.20 -17.96
N THR A 164 2.80 16.87 -18.98
CA THR A 164 4.23 17.22 -19.09
C THR A 164 4.61 18.21 -17.99
N SER A 165 3.91 19.35 -17.91
CA SER A 165 4.14 20.34 -16.85
C SER A 165 3.92 19.75 -15.45
N ALA A 166 3.01 18.79 -15.30
CA ALA A 166 2.78 18.13 -14.01
C ALA A 166 3.93 17.22 -13.57
N ILE A 167 4.57 16.53 -14.51
CA ILE A 167 5.77 15.72 -14.23
C ILE A 167 6.96 16.63 -13.87
N GLU A 168 7.17 17.72 -14.62
CA GLU A 168 8.23 18.68 -14.30
C GLU A 168 8.05 19.30 -12.91
N ARG A 169 6.80 19.65 -12.53
CA ARG A 169 6.51 20.08 -11.16
C ARG A 169 6.83 19.00 -10.13
N LEU A 170 6.50 17.74 -10.38
CA LEU A 170 6.86 16.65 -9.48
C LEU A 170 8.37 16.62 -9.25
N TYR A 171 9.18 16.76 -10.29
CA TYR A 171 10.64 16.78 -10.17
C TYR A 171 11.15 17.97 -9.35
N HIS A 172 10.59 19.16 -9.56
CA HIS A 172 10.91 20.34 -8.75
C HIS A 172 10.50 20.16 -7.28
N HIS A 173 9.30 19.63 -7.05
CA HIS A 173 8.77 19.36 -5.71
C HIS A 173 9.52 18.26 -4.99
N TRP A 174 9.99 17.25 -5.73
CA TRP A 174 10.79 16.16 -5.17
C TRP A 174 12.01 16.68 -4.43
N ASN A 175 12.68 17.72 -4.96
CA ASN A 175 13.84 18.33 -4.29
C ASN A 175 13.51 18.91 -2.90
N ARG A 176 12.24 19.23 -2.65
CA ARG A 176 11.73 19.79 -1.39
C ARG A 176 11.20 18.74 -0.43
N VAL A 177 11.03 17.48 -0.87
CA VAL A 177 10.63 16.37 0.00
C VAL A 177 11.84 15.95 0.86
N PRO A 178 11.69 15.85 2.19
CA PRO A 178 12.78 15.43 3.08
C PRO A 178 13.31 14.04 2.73
N ASN A 179 14.63 13.83 2.85
CA ASN A 179 15.26 12.57 2.49
C ASN A 179 14.74 11.37 3.31
N GLN A 180 14.45 11.59 4.60
CA GLN A 180 13.81 10.58 5.46
C GLN A 180 12.47 10.11 4.91
N VAL A 181 11.72 10.97 4.21
CA VAL A 181 10.46 10.59 3.57
C VAL A 181 10.71 9.88 2.25
N LYS A 182 11.60 10.43 1.41
CA LYS A 182 11.93 9.86 0.09
C LYS A 182 12.32 8.39 0.15
N GLN A 183 13.07 7.98 1.18
CA GLN A 183 13.54 6.60 1.35
C GLN A 183 12.41 5.58 1.51
N HIS A 184 11.21 6.02 1.89
CA HIS A 184 10.04 5.15 2.04
C HIS A 184 9.11 5.20 0.83
N ILE A 185 9.19 6.23 -0.04
CA ILE A 185 8.22 6.44 -1.13
C ILE A 185 8.41 5.41 -2.26
N LEU A 186 7.29 4.94 -2.80
CA LEU A 186 7.15 4.24 -4.06
C LEU A 186 6.09 4.97 -4.89
N PHE A 187 6.23 4.98 -6.22
CA PHE A 187 5.16 5.42 -7.12
C PHE A 187 4.46 4.25 -7.78
N GLU A 188 3.13 4.36 -7.88
CA GLU A 188 2.25 3.40 -8.54
C GLU A 188 1.54 4.04 -9.73
N ASN A 189 1.42 3.29 -10.83
CA ASN A 189 0.57 3.68 -11.97
C ASN A 189 -0.92 3.63 -11.60
N ASP A 190 -1.74 4.43 -12.28
CA ASP A 190 -3.15 4.60 -11.93
C ASP A 190 -4.09 4.35 -13.11
N ASP A 191 -5.39 4.21 -12.81
CA ASP A 191 -6.45 3.79 -13.74
C ASP A 191 -6.96 4.89 -14.71
N LYS A 192 -6.37 6.10 -14.66
CA LYS A 192 -6.88 7.29 -15.36
C LYS A 192 -5.84 8.23 -15.96
N THR A 193 -4.75 8.50 -15.25
CA THR A 193 -3.89 9.66 -15.46
C THR A 193 -2.50 9.23 -15.89
N TYR A 194 -1.76 8.51 -15.04
CA TYR A 194 -0.39 8.10 -15.29
C TYR A 194 -0.34 6.60 -15.59
N THR A 195 0.06 6.26 -16.82
CA THR A 195 0.22 4.87 -17.25
C THR A 195 1.42 4.21 -16.57
N ALA A 196 1.55 2.89 -16.71
CA ALA A 196 2.76 2.18 -16.28
C ALA A 196 4.03 2.76 -16.93
N ARG A 197 3.95 3.16 -18.20
CA ARG A 197 5.07 3.76 -18.94
C ARG A 197 5.46 5.14 -18.39
N ASP A 198 4.49 5.99 -18.10
CA ASP A 198 4.75 7.31 -17.51
C ASP A 198 5.41 7.15 -16.14
N THR A 199 4.84 6.27 -15.31
CA THR A 199 5.30 6.01 -13.95
C THR A 199 6.71 5.43 -13.93
N LEU A 200 7.02 4.50 -14.85
CA LEU A 200 8.37 3.92 -14.98
C LEU A 200 9.42 5.00 -15.27
N LYS A 201 9.14 5.91 -16.22
CA LYS A 201 10.06 7.01 -16.55
C LYS A 201 10.30 7.93 -15.35
N ILE A 202 9.24 8.25 -14.60
CA ILE A 202 9.33 9.06 -13.38
C ILE A 202 10.19 8.35 -12.34
N CYS A 203 9.96 7.06 -12.12
CA CYS A 203 10.70 6.25 -11.14
C CYS A 203 12.19 6.15 -11.49
N GLN A 204 12.51 5.91 -12.76
CA GLN A 204 13.89 5.89 -13.27
C GLN A 204 14.58 7.26 -13.11
N HIS A 205 13.86 8.36 -13.39
CA HIS A 205 14.40 9.71 -13.24
C HIS A 205 14.69 10.07 -11.77
N LEU A 206 13.77 9.70 -10.86
CA LEU A 206 13.87 10.03 -9.44
C LEU A 206 14.71 9.04 -8.62
N GLY A 207 15.07 7.89 -9.20
CA GLY A 207 15.76 6.82 -8.49
C GLY A 207 14.90 6.17 -7.40
N VAL A 208 13.59 6.06 -7.63
CA VAL A 208 12.64 5.46 -6.69
C VAL A 208 12.02 4.20 -7.28
N PRO A 209 11.65 3.20 -6.46
CA PRO A 209 11.05 1.98 -6.98
C PRO A 209 9.61 2.20 -7.45
N MET A 210 9.25 1.50 -8.52
CA MET A 210 7.91 1.50 -9.08
C MET A 210 7.10 0.30 -8.57
N THR A 211 5.95 0.55 -7.96
CA THR A 211 4.93 -0.48 -7.77
C THR A 211 4.10 -0.55 -9.05
N LEU A 212 4.10 -1.69 -9.72
CA LEU A 212 3.18 -1.93 -10.84
C LEU A 212 1.83 -2.39 -10.30
N ASP A 213 0.76 -1.67 -10.59
CA ASP A 213 -0.60 -2.19 -10.49
C ASP A 213 -1.06 -2.70 -11.86
N VAL A 214 -1.28 -4.01 -11.91
CA VAL A 214 -1.60 -4.74 -13.14
C VAL A 214 -3.01 -4.38 -13.64
N HIS A 215 -3.97 -4.22 -12.73
CA HIS A 215 -5.34 -3.88 -13.10
C HIS A 215 -5.46 -2.43 -13.58
N HIS A 216 -4.75 -1.50 -12.94
CA HIS A 216 -4.63 -0.12 -13.38
C HIS A 216 -4.02 -0.03 -14.78
N HIS A 217 -3.01 -0.85 -15.10
CA HIS A 217 -2.47 -0.91 -16.46
C HIS A 217 -3.54 -1.35 -17.46
N TYR A 218 -4.33 -2.39 -17.17
CA TYR A 218 -5.44 -2.77 -18.06
C TYR A 218 -6.52 -1.69 -18.19
N CYS A 219 -6.71 -0.83 -17.19
CA CYS A 219 -7.59 0.33 -17.26
C CYS A 219 -7.00 1.50 -18.06
N ASN A 220 -5.68 1.66 -18.05
CA ASN A 220 -4.96 2.83 -18.55
C ASN A 220 -3.55 2.47 -19.06
N ASN A 221 -3.46 2.18 -20.36
CA ASN A 221 -2.23 1.70 -21.00
C ASN A 221 -1.87 2.39 -22.32
N ASP A 222 -2.58 3.45 -22.72
CA ASP A 222 -2.39 4.12 -24.02
C ASP A 222 -2.40 3.14 -25.23
N GLY A 223 -3.22 2.08 -25.15
CA GLY A 223 -3.33 1.05 -26.18
C GLY A 223 -2.24 -0.03 -26.14
N GLN A 224 -1.35 -0.02 -25.14
CA GLN A 224 -0.25 -0.98 -24.98
C GLN A 224 -0.57 -2.00 -23.89
N THR A 225 -1.37 -3.01 -24.21
CA THR A 225 -1.81 -4.03 -23.24
C THR A 225 -0.68 -4.94 -22.76
N ASP A 226 0.31 -5.21 -23.61
CA ASP A 226 1.44 -6.08 -23.27
C ASP A 226 2.43 -5.37 -22.32
N LEU A 227 2.60 -5.95 -21.13
CA LEU A 227 3.52 -5.47 -20.10
C LEU A 227 4.96 -5.94 -20.32
N SER A 228 5.16 -7.04 -21.06
CA SER A 228 6.46 -7.72 -21.22
C SER A 228 7.63 -6.77 -21.53
N PRO A 229 7.49 -5.76 -22.41
CA PRO A 229 8.60 -4.87 -22.75
C PRO A 229 9.07 -3.95 -21.61
N MET A 230 8.33 -3.85 -20.51
CA MET A 230 8.63 -2.95 -19.39
C MET A 230 8.95 -3.68 -18.09
N LEU A 231 8.67 -4.99 -17.97
CA LEU A 231 8.76 -5.70 -16.69
C LEU A 231 10.19 -5.72 -16.13
N GLU A 232 11.19 -5.96 -16.99
CA GLU A 232 12.60 -5.96 -16.58
C GLU A 232 13.00 -4.58 -16.01
N ASP A 233 12.66 -3.49 -16.71
CA ASP A 233 12.95 -2.13 -16.28
C ASP A 233 12.21 -1.75 -14.99
N ILE A 234 10.94 -2.14 -14.85
CA ILE A 234 10.15 -1.93 -13.63
C ILE A 234 10.83 -2.63 -12.46
N PHE A 235 11.23 -3.89 -12.62
CA PHE A 235 11.83 -4.68 -11.56
C PHE A 235 13.23 -4.17 -11.21
N ALA A 236 13.97 -3.67 -12.19
CA ALA A 236 15.28 -3.03 -11.98
C ALA A 236 15.20 -1.79 -11.08
N THR A 237 14.05 -1.11 -10.96
CA THR A 237 13.87 0.01 -10.03
C THR A 237 13.94 -0.41 -8.54
N TRP A 238 13.85 -1.70 -8.24
CA TRP A 238 13.90 -2.24 -6.87
C TRP A 238 15.29 -2.69 -6.41
N LYS A 239 16.27 -2.78 -7.31
CA LYS A 239 17.57 -3.43 -7.07
C LYS A 239 18.31 -2.92 -5.82
N ASP A 240 18.19 -1.63 -5.51
CA ASP A 240 18.91 -0.98 -4.40
C ASP A 240 18.11 -0.98 -3.08
N THR A 241 16.93 -1.61 -3.06
CA THR A 241 16.02 -1.58 -1.90
C THR A 241 16.19 -2.74 -0.92
N GLN A 242 16.96 -3.77 -1.28
CA GLN A 242 17.04 -5.06 -0.58
C GLN A 242 15.70 -5.83 -0.53
N LEU A 243 14.70 -5.39 -1.29
CA LEU A 243 13.39 -6.01 -1.38
C LEU A 243 13.20 -6.59 -2.78
N VAL A 244 12.47 -7.70 -2.87
CA VAL A 244 11.94 -8.18 -4.15
C VAL A 244 10.92 -7.17 -4.70
N PRO A 245 10.73 -7.10 -6.03
CA PRO A 245 9.69 -6.27 -6.63
C PRO A 245 8.32 -6.52 -5.99
N LYS A 246 7.56 -5.44 -5.79
CA LYS A 246 6.17 -5.52 -5.32
C LYS A 246 5.24 -5.05 -6.41
N VAL A 247 4.18 -5.81 -6.62
CA VAL A 247 3.09 -5.45 -7.53
C VAL A 247 1.75 -5.48 -6.81
N HIS A 248 0.79 -4.74 -7.33
CA HIS A 248 -0.60 -4.79 -6.89
C HIS A 248 -1.42 -5.56 -7.93
N MET A 249 -2.31 -6.40 -7.44
CA MET A 249 -3.14 -7.26 -8.28
C MET A 249 -4.59 -7.23 -7.79
N SER A 250 -5.49 -6.95 -8.73
CA SER A 250 -6.93 -6.99 -8.56
C SER A 250 -7.59 -7.41 -9.87
N SER A 251 -8.90 -7.66 -9.82
CA SER A 251 -9.71 -7.97 -10.99
C SER A 251 -10.94 -7.05 -11.05
N PRO A 252 -11.46 -6.75 -12.25
CA PRO A 252 -12.64 -5.89 -12.42
C PRO A 252 -13.88 -6.52 -11.76
N LYS A 253 -14.70 -5.70 -11.11
CA LYS A 253 -15.98 -6.11 -10.51
C LYS A 253 -16.93 -6.64 -11.57
N SER A 254 -16.94 -6.03 -12.74
CA SER A 254 -17.65 -6.48 -13.94
C SER A 254 -17.17 -5.72 -15.16
N ALA A 255 -17.53 -6.16 -16.36
CA ALA A 255 -17.25 -5.42 -17.60
C ALA A 255 -17.81 -3.97 -17.59
N ARG A 256 -18.93 -3.74 -16.88
CA ARG A 256 -19.54 -2.40 -16.74
C ARG A 256 -18.82 -1.55 -15.71
N ASP A 257 -18.43 -2.15 -14.59
CA ASP A 257 -17.72 -1.51 -13.49
C ASP A 257 -16.23 -1.89 -13.52
N PHE A 258 -15.58 -1.69 -14.67
CA PHE A 258 -14.25 -2.26 -14.94
C PHE A 258 -13.18 -1.81 -13.94
N ARG A 259 -13.17 -0.53 -13.57
CA ARG A 259 -12.20 0.03 -12.59
C ARG A 259 -12.47 -0.37 -11.13
N ALA A 260 -13.67 -0.85 -10.82
CA ALA A 260 -14.01 -1.17 -9.44
C ALA A 260 -13.48 -2.57 -9.11
N HIS A 261 -12.86 -2.75 -7.95
CA HIS A 261 -12.30 -4.06 -7.60
C HIS A 261 -13.40 -5.08 -7.27
N ALA A 262 -13.20 -6.30 -7.75
CA ALA A 262 -14.01 -7.46 -7.44
C ALA A 262 -13.85 -7.93 -5.98
N ASP A 263 -14.69 -8.88 -5.60
CA ASP A 263 -14.61 -9.53 -4.28
C ASP A 263 -13.38 -10.44 -4.16
N PHE A 264 -12.98 -11.06 -5.28
CA PHE A 264 -11.87 -12.01 -5.42
C PHE A 264 -11.05 -11.69 -6.67
N VAL A 265 -9.84 -12.25 -6.77
CA VAL A 265 -8.97 -12.13 -7.96
C VAL A 265 -9.23 -13.30 -8.91
N ASN A 266 -9.21 -13.01 -10.22
CA ASN A 266 -9.28 -14.00 -11.26
C ASN A 266 -7.91 -14.70 -11.41
N VAL A 267 -7.91 -16.03 -11.28
CA VAL A 267 -6.70 -16.85 -11.33
C VAL A 267 -6.07 -16.85 -12.71
N ASP A 268 -6.88 -16.86 -13.78
CA ASP A 268 -6.37 -16.86 -15.15
C ASP A 268 -5.65 -15.55 -15.47
N GLU A 269 -6.21 -14.40 -15.02
CA GLU A 269 -5.56 -13.09 -15.16
C GLU A 269 -4.22 -13.03 -14.41
N LEU A 270 -4.18 -13.62 -13.21
CA LEU A 270 -2.96 -13.70 -12.42
C LEU A 270 -1.91 -14.61 -13.06
N CYS A 271 -2.29 -15.81 -13.48
CA CYS A 271 -1.37 -16.75 -14.15
C CYS A 271 -0.83 -16.16 -15.45
N HIS A 272 -1.68 -15.49 -16.23
CA HIS A 272 -1.24 -14.76 -17.42
C HIS A 272 -0.15 -13.74 -17.09
N PHE A 273 -0.32 -12.96 -16.01
CA PHE A 273 0.71 -12.02 -15.56
C PHE A 273 1.99 -12.74 -15.09
N LEU A 274 1.86 -13.84 -14.33
CA LEU A 274 3.01 -14.62 -13.87
C LEU A 274 3.82 -15.23 -15.03
N ASP A 275 3.16 -15.63 -16.12
CA ASP A 275 3.83 -16.11 -17.33
C ASP A 275 4.70 -15.03 -17.99
N LEU A 276 4.28 -13.76 -17.93
CA LEU A 276 5.08 -12.63 -18.44
C LEU A 276 6.29 -12.35 -17.54
N VAL A 277 6.16 -12.55 -16.23
CA VAL A 277 7.23 -12.27 -15.25
C VAL A 277 8.24 -13.41 -15.18
N ARG A 278 7.80 -14.66 -15.34
CA ARG A 278 8.61 -15.88 -15.18
C ARG A 278 9.98 -15.83 -15.90
N PRO A 279 10.11 -15.35 -17.15
CA PRO A 279 11.40 -15.29 -17.84
C PRO A 279 12.45 -14.42 -17.14
N LEU A 280 12.05 -13.53 -16.23
CA LEU A 280 12.95 -12.67 -15.46
C LEU A 280 13.61 -13.39 -14.26
N ASP A 281 13.21 -14.63 -13.96
CA ASP A 281 13.73 -15.47 -12.85
C ASP A 281 13.89 -14.70 -11.52
N THR A 282 12.89 -13.87 -11.20
CA THR A 282 12.92 -12.97 -10.04
C THR A 282 11.73 -13.27 -9.13
N ASP A 283 11.98 -13.44 -7.83
CA ASP A 283 10.92 -13.60 -6.84
C ASP A 283 10.03 -12.35 -6.75
N LEU A 284 8.76 -12.55 -6.38
CA LEU A 284 7.74 -11.51 -6.48
C LEU A 284 6.85 -11.43 -5.23
N ASP A 285 6.57 -10.21 -4.79
CA ASP A 285 5.55 -9.96 -3.78
C ASP A 285 4.32 -9.29 -4.41
N MET A 286 3.14 -9.83 -4.15
CA MET A 286 1.88 -9.35 -4.70
C MET A 286 0.94 -8.91 -3.58
N MET A 287 0.54 -7.64 -3.60
CA MET A 287 -0.56 -7.15 -2.75
C MET A 287 -1.89 -7.41 -3.44
N ILE A 288 -2.73 -8.23 -2.83
CA ILE A 288 -4.07 -8.52 -3.35
C ILE A 288 -5.03 -7.41 -2.92
N GLU A 289 -5.54 -6.67 -3.91
CA GLU A 289 -6.43 -5.54 -3.71
C GLU A 289 -7.90 -5.90 -3.97
N ALA A 290 -8.40 -6.90 -3.27
CA ALA A 290 -9.79 -7.33 -3.38
C ALA A 290 -10.65 -6.84 -2.19
N LYS A 291 -11.98 -6.92 -2.31
CA LYS A 291 -12.88 -6.55 -1.20
C LYS A 291 -12.86 -7.56 -0.05
N GLN A 292 -12.65 -8.85 -0.33
CA GLN A 292 -12.62 -9.91 0.69
C GLN A 292 -11.26 -10.07 1.41
N LYS A 293 -10.26 -9.23 1.09
CA LYS A 293 -8.98 -9.12 1.82
C LYS A 293 -8.23 -10.45 1.93
N ASP A 294 -7.88 -10.89 3.14
CA ASP A 294 -7.26 -12.17 3.48
C ASP A 294 -8.03 -13.37 2.89
N LEU A 295 -9.37 -13.34 2.88
CA LEU A 295 -10.16 -14.41 2.28
C LEU A 295 -9.97 -14.49 0.76
N ALA A 296 -9.63 -13.36 0.10
CA ALA A 296 -9.28 -13.38 -1.31
C ALA A 296 -7.93 -14.05 -1.56
N VAL A 297 -6.94 -13.81 -0.69
CA VAL A 297 -5.64 -14.53 -0.73
C VAL A 297 -5.86 -16.03 -0.52
N ARG A 298 -6.66 -16.40 0.48
CA ARG A 298 -6.97 -17.81 0.77
C ARG A 298 -7.66 -18.51 -0.40
N LYS A 299 -8.69 -17.88 -0.98
CA LYS A 299 -9.38 -18.44 -2.15
C LYS A 299 -8.42 -18.55 -3.33
N LEU A 300 -7.63 -17.53 -3.59
CA LEU A 300 -6.65 -17.51 -4.67
C LEU A 300 -5.67 -18.70 -4.57
N LEU A 301 -5.15 -18.99 -3.37
CA LEU A 301 -4.27 -20.15 -3.16
C LEU A 301 -4.97 -21.49 -3.35
N GLN A 302 -6.26 -21.59 -2.97
CA GLN A 302 -7.06 -22.80 -3.24
C GLN A 302 -7.21 -23.02 -4.74
N ASP A 303 -7.60 -21.98 -5.48
CA ASP A 303 -7.78 -22.07 -6.92
C ASP A 303 -6.43 -22.38 -7.63
N LEU A 304 -5.34 -21.73 -7.21
CA LEU A 304 -3.98 -21.96 -7.72
C LEU A 304 -3.45 -23.37 -7.44
N SER A 305 -3.95 -24.06 -6.41
CA SER A 305 -3.56 -25.45 -6.13
C SER A 305 -4.00 -26.44 -7.22
N HIS A 306 -4.90 -26.01 -8.10
CA HIS A 306 -5.40 -26.78 -9.24
C HIS A 306 -4.76 -26.36 -10.58
N VAL A 307 -3.84 -25.38 -10.58
CA VAL A 307 -3.17 -24.91 -11.78
C VAL A 307 -1.86 -25.69 -11.99
N ASP A 308 -1.66 -26.20 -13.19
CA ASP A 308 -0.44 -26.92 -13.55
C ASP A 308 0.80 -26.03 -13.39
N GLY A 309 1.90 -26.63 -12.92
CA GLY A 309 3.15 -25.91 -12.66
C GLY A 309 3.11 -24.92 -11.47
N VAL A 310 2.06 -24.97 -10.64
CA VAL A 310 1.99 -24.23 -9.37
C VAL A 310 2.17 -25.18 -8.19
N THR A 311 2.99 -24.81 -7.23
CA THR A 311 3.12 -25.51 -5.94
C THR A 311 2.80 -24.54 -4.80
N VAL A 312 1.70 -24.76 -4.10
CA VAL A 312 1.37 -23.99 -2.88
C VAL A 312 2.33 -24.38 -1.75
N LEU A 313 2.98 -23.39 -1.13
CA LEU A 313 3.98 -23.61 -0.08
C LEU A 313 3.39 -23.41 1.32
N ASP A 314 2.58 -22.36 1.48
CA ASP A 314 1.82 -22.03 2.69
C ASP A 314 0.60 -21.18 2.33
N GLY A 315 -0.14 -20.68 3.32
CA GLY A 315 -1.35 -19.87 3.08
C GLY A 315 -1.07 -18.42 2.63
N GLY A 316 0.19 -18.09 2.29
CA GLY A 316 0.56 -16.81 1.69
C GLY A 316 1.53 -16.91 0.53
N SER A 317 1.89 -18.09 0.04
CA SER A 317 2.93 -18.22 -1.00
C SER A 317 2.82 -19.46 -1.88
N ILE A 318 3.32 -19.32 -3.11
CA ILE A 318 3.45 -20.38 -4.10
C ILE A 318 4.86 -20.40 -4.68
N ARG A 319 5.25 -21.54 -5.25
CA ARG A 319 6.28 -21.60 -6.27
C ARG A 319 5.61 -21.75 -7.64
N TYR A 320 5.94 -20.85 -8.55
CA TYR A 320 5.48 -20.87 -9.93
C TYR A 320 6.59 -21.41 -10.84
N HIS A 321 6.28 -22.48 -11.57
CA HIS A 321 7.17 -23.23 -12.46
C HIS A 321 6.66 -23.32 -13.90
N SER A 322 5.36 -23.14 -14.12
CA SER A 322 4.73 -23.31 -15.44
C SER A 322 5.22 -22.28 -16.42
#